data_AF-A1SZC5-F1
#
_entry.id   AF-A1SZC5-F1
#
_cell.length_a   1.000
_cell.length_b   1.000
_cell.length_c   1.000
_cell.angle_alpha   90.00
_cell.angle_beta   90.00
_cell.angle_gamma   90.00
#
_symmetry.space_group_name_H-M   'P 1'
#
loop_
_entity.id
_entity.type
_entity.pdbx_description
1 polymer ?
#
loop_
_entity_poly.entity_id
_entity_poly.type
_entity_poly.pdbx_seq_one_letter_code
_entity_poly.pdbx_strand_id
1 'polypeptide(L)'
;MKKRSLLFPALLCASLTTPSYAMLNGCVDTTDADKKTAVYFANGILTSPYAAENMAFKMGIAYKNQFKNLHEDSSYEFSDAYNYSQGKLTDIAQVLQQKMDEEGVAGISGYQIYELISSGLNNDPIRAVLAAFLSTTTNAIYTDALLEELGELMTSASVEAIADSLMVNSEHIGLYEANLIAGKRVLIMPHSQGNLFTNNAVAAVKTRQPDWADSIDYFGIANPAALTVGGAGYVTADDDRVIGILSLMENVLASNLDNDPSALPSFFGGDSRSNTNHLIVEDYWDARLASRAVIDTNMLRLAQNTPFPLQIAGTGAIRASLSWGGQPDVDLHAYEPNGRHVYYRSKTGDDGILDVDDTSGFGPENYTVACESVNAGTYQIGVNYFRGNATETAKVTVFLGDGRTITPRELMLNQAEGSYGNDNPATMFEITVTDDGEGNAIYSVQ
;
A
#
# COMPACT_ATOMS: atom_id res chain seq x y z
N MET A 1 51.34 -63.48 45.60
CA MET A 1 50.86 -62.53 44.57
C MET A 1 49.33 -62.54 44.56
N LYS A 2 48.69 -61.49 45.10
CA LYS A 2 47.22 -61.33 45.10
C LYS A 2 46.82 -60.48 43.88
N LYS A 3 45.99 -61.01 42.96
CA LYS A 3 45.38 -60.23 41.87
C LYS A 3 44.16 -59.47 42.44
N ARG A 4 44.18 -58.14 42.36
CA ARG A 4 43.01 -57.27 42.61
C ARG A 4 42.24 -57.10 41.30
N SER A 5 40.95 -57.42 41.30
CA SER A 5 40.02 -57.03 40.24
C SER A 5 39.53 -55.60 40.49
N LEU A 6 39.73 -54.70 39.53
CA LEU A 6 39.04 -53.41 39.52
C LEU A 6 37.68 -53.59 38.83
N LEU A 7 36.60 -53.30 39.54
CA LEU A 7 35.29 -53.00 38.94
C LEU A 7 35.32 -51.52 38.49
N PHE A 8 35.03 -51.27 37.22
CA PHE A 8 34.64 -49.95 36.71
C PHE A 8 33.12 -49.79 36.88
N PRO A 9 32.62 -48.71 37.48
CA PRO A 9 31.20 -48.42 37.48
C PRO A 9 30.81 -47.89 36.09
N ALA A 10 29.88 -48.56 35.41
CA ALA A 10 29.27 -48.06 34.19
C ALA A 10 28.36 -46.87 34.54
N LEU A 11 28.79 -45.67 34.16
CA LEU A 11 27.99 -44.47 34.24
C LEU A 11 26.90 -44.58 33.15
N LEU A 12 25.66 -44.79 33.56
CA LEU A 12 24.50 -44.81 32.68
C LEU A 12 24.22 -43.35 32.26
N CYS A 13 24.79 -42.90 31.15
CA CYS A 13 24.38 -41.66 30.49
C CYS A 13 22.98 -41.88 29.91
N ALA A 14 21.95 -41.47 30.64
CA ALA A 14 20.64 -41.25 30.06
C ALA A 14 20.75 -40.03 29.13
N SER A 15 20.82 -40.28 27.82
CA SER A 15 20.63 -39.26 26.81
C SER A 15 19.19 -38.74 26.93
N LEU A 16 19.03 -37.53 27.47
CA LEU A 16 17.81 -36.75 27.27
C LEU A 16 17.73 -36.43 25.78
N THR A 17 17.01 -37.26 25.03
CA THR A 17 16.58 -36.91 23.68
C THR A 17 15.53 -35.82 23.83
N THR A 18 15.90 -34.57 23.59
CA THR A 18 14.92 -33.54 23.25
C THR A 18 14.16 -34.04 22.03
N PRO A 19 12.82 -34.08 22.03
CA PRO A 19 12.08 -34.38 20.81
C PRO A 19 12.45 -33.29 19.79
N SER A 20 13.22 -33.66 18.76
CA SER A 20 13.35 -32.81 17.59
C SER A 20 12.05 -32.97 16.82
N TYR A 21 11.19 -31.96 16.88
CA TYR A 21 10.13 -31.85 15.89
C TYR A 21 10.81 -31.73 14.53
N ALA A 22 10.46 -32.64 13.62
CA ALA A 22 10.94 -32.54 12.25
C ALA A 22 10.17 -31.38 11.59
N MET A 23 10.91 -30.38 11.10
CA MET A 23 10.32 -29.31 10.29
C MET A 23 9.70 -29.93 9.04
N LEU A 24 8.47 -29.52 8.72
CA LEU A 24 7.76 -29.95 7.53
C LEU A 24 7.95 -28.92 6.40
N ASN A 25 7.75 -29.35 5.16
CA ASN A 25 7.52 -28.41 4.08
C ASN A 25 6.07 -27.87 4.19
N GLY A 26 5.96 -26.65 4.70
CA GLY A 26 4.68 -25.98 4.90
C GLY A 26 3.99 -25.52 3.63
N CYS A 27 4.73 -25.37 2.53
CA CYS A 27 4.21 -24.71 1.36
C CYS A 27 4.15 -25.65 0.17
N VAL A 28 2.97 -25.74 -0.44
CA VAL A 28 2.84 -26.37 -1.75
C VAL A 28 3.46 -25.41 -2.77
N ASP A 29 4.36 -25.92 -3.61
CA ASP A 29 4.86 -25.19 -4.77
C ASP A 29 3.69 -24.99 -5.74
N THR A 30 3.01 -23.84 -5.65
CA THR A 30 1.86 -23.56 -6.49
C THR A 30 2.29 -22.87 -7.78
N THR A 31 3.11 -23.56 -8.58
CA THR A 31 3.31 -23.16 -9.99
C THR A 31 2.00 -23.13 -10.79
N ASP A 32 0.93 -23.75 -10.26
CA ASP A 32 -0.43 -23.84 -10.82
C ASP A 32 -1.51 -23.04 -10.06
N ALA A 33 -1.16 -22.16 -9.11
CA ALA A 33 -2.19 -21.32 -8.49
C ALA A 33 -2.60 -20.13 -9.38
N ASP A 34 -3.88 -19.78 -9.31
CA ASP A 34 -4.46 -18.61 -10.00
C ASP A 34 -3.55 -17.39 -9.90
N LYS A 35 -3.05 -16.90 -11.04
CA LYS A 35 -2.23 -15.70 -11.15
C LYS A 35 -3.10 -14.47 -10.91
N LYS A 36 -3.07 -13.94 -9.69
CA LYS A 36 -3.91 -12.80 -9.29
C LYS A 36 -3.16 -11.49 -9.40
N THR A 37 -3.86 -10.45 -9.85
CA THR A 37 -3.33 -9.09 -9.96
C THR A 37 -4.35 -8.11 -9.39
N ALA A 38 -3.90 -7.25 -8.47
CA ALA A 38 -4.65 -6.07 -8.06
C ALA A 38 -4.17 -4.87 -8.90
N VAL A 39 -5.10 -4.16 -9.53
CA VAL A 39 -4.84 -3.00 -10.38
C VAL A 39 -5.52 -1.78 -9.76
N TYR A 40 -4.74 -0.78 -9.42
CA TYR A 40 -5.20 0.41 -8.72
C TYR A 40 -5.18 1.66 -9.59
N PHE A 41 -6.22 2.49 -9.46
CA PHE A 41 -6.17 3.89 -9.87
C PHE A 41 -5.92 4.78 -8.65
N ALA A 42 -4.83 5.54 -8.65
CA ALA A 42 -4.55 6.52 -7.59
C ALA A 42 -4.85 7.93 -8.10
N ASN A 43 -5.89 8.57 -7.55
CA ASN A 43 -6.43 9.82 -8.10
C ASN A 43 -5.59 11.06 -7.79
N GLY A 44 -5.78 12.12 -8.59
CA GLY A 44 -5.27 13.44 -8.29
C GLY A 44 -6.14 14.22 -7.29
N ILE A 45 -5.75 15.46 -7.04
CA ILE A 45 -6.50 16.43 -6.24
C ILE A 45 -7.93 16.62 -6.76
N LEU A 46 -8.86 17.02 -5.89
CA LEU A 46 -10.23 17.37 -6.25
C LEU A 46 -11.04 16.29 -6.98
N THR A 47 -10.60 15.04 -6.87
CA THR A 47 -11.33 13.90 -7.40
C THR A 47 -12.28 13.39 -6.32
N SER A 48 -13.57 13.27 -6.62
CA SER A 48 -14.52 12.67 -5.69
C SER A 48 -14.36 11.15 -5.61
N PRO A 49 -14.79 10.48 -4.53
CA PRO A 49 -14.71 9.02 -4.43
C PRO A 49 -15.41 8.32 -5.62
N TYR A 50 -16.58 8.84 -6.01
CA TYR A 50 -17.32 8.33 -7.17
C TYR A 50 -16.53 8.46 -8.47
N ALA A 51 -15.80 9.56 -8.68
CA ALA A 51 -15.01 9.75 -9.89
C ALA A 51 -13.78 8.82 -9.93
N ALA A 52 -13.12 8.60 -8.78
CA ALA A 52 -12.01 7.65 -8.66
C ALA A 52 -12.47 6.21 -8.94
N GLU A 53 -13.56 5.78 -8.32
CA GLU A 53 -14.16 4.45 -8.56
C GLU A 53 -14.60 4.29 -10.03
N ASN A 54 -15.20 5.33 -10.62
CA ASN A 54 -15.59 5.32 -12.03
C ASN A 54 -14.39 5.15 -12.97
N MET A 55 -13.25 5.75 -12.63
CA MET A 55 -12.02 5.61 -13.41
C MET A 55 -11.43 4.19 -13.27
N ALA A 56 -11.39 3.63 -12.07
CA ALA A 56 -11.02 2.23 -11.86
C ALA A 56 -11.92 1.26 -12.65
N PHE A 57 -13.23 1.52 -12.68
CA PHE A 57 -14.18 0.77 -13.50
C PHE A 57 -13.90 0.89 -15.01
N LYS A 58 -13.58 2.10 -15.50
CA LYS A 58 -13.17 2.32 -16.90
C LYS A 58 -11.90 1.55 -17.26
N MET A 59 -10.91 1.51 -16.36
CA MET A 59 -9.71 0.67 -16.54
C MET A 59 -10.08 -0.81 -16.64
N GLY A 60 -11.00 -1.28 -15.79
CA GLY A 60 -11.50 -2.64 -15.83
C GLY A 60 -12.15 -3.01 -17.17
N ILE A 61 -12.97 -2.11 -17.73
CA ILE A 61 -13.54 -2.30 -19.08
C ILE A 61 -12.45 -2.35 -20.15
N ALA A 62 -11.48 -1.43 -20.08
CA ALA A 62 -10.44 -1.30 -21.10
C ALA A 62 -9.47 -2.50 -21.12
N TYR A 63 -9.03 -2.97 -19.95
CA TYR A 63 -7.87 -3.85 -19.85
C TYR A 63 -8.17 -5.28 -19.42
N LYS A 64 -9.25 -5.56 -18.67
CA LYS A 64 -9.46 -6.88 -18.06
C LYS A 64 -9.38 -8.03 -19.07
N ASN A 65 -9.98 -7.88 -20.25
CA ASN A 65 -9.94 -8.91 -21.28
C ASN A 65 -8.56 -9.01 -21.96
N GLN A 66 -7.88 -7.88 -22.17
CA GLN A 66 -6.55 -7.87 -22.77
C GLN A 66 -5.52 -8.53 -21.84
N PHE A 67 -5.57 -8.19 -20.56
CA PHE A 67 -4.69 -8.72 -19.53
C PHE A 67 -4.85 -10.23 -19.31
N LYS A 68 -6.10 -10.73 -19.34
CA LYS A 68 -6.38 -12.18 -19.26
C LYS A 68 -5.74 -13.00 -20.38
N ASN A 69 -5.46 -12.38 -21.53
CA ASN A 69 -4.82 -13.06 -22.66
C ASN A 69 -3.29 -13.08 -22.55
N LEU A 70 -2.70 -12.36 -21.60
CA LEU A 70 -1.24 -12.29 -21.43
C LEU A 70 -0.68 -13.47 -20.64
N HIS A 71 -1.47 -14.02 -19.72
CA HIS A 71 -1.06 -15.12 -18.83
C HIS A 71 -2.22 -16.11 -18.65
N GLU A 72 -1.96 -17.40 -18.83
CA GLU A 72 -2.90 -18.47 -18.49
C GLU A 72 -3.25 -18.45 -16.99
N ASP A 73 -4.49 -18.84 -16.68
CA ASP A 73 -5.05 -18.89 -15.32
C ASP A 73 -4.87 -17.60 -14.51
N SER A 74 -5.03 -16.46 -15.19
CA SER A 74 -4.89 -15.13 -14.57
C SER A 74 -6.21 -14.40 -14.32
N SER A 75 -6.25 -13.65 -13.22
CA SER A 75 -7.36 -12.81 -12.83
C SER A 75 -6.89 -11.42 -12.37
N TYR A 76 -7.76 -10.43 -12.61
CA TYR A 76 -7.46 -9.01 -12.41
C TYR A 76 -8.63 -8.34 -11.71
N GLU A 77 -8.33 -7.69 -10.59
CA GLU A 77 -9.24 -6.89 -9.78
C GLU A 77 -8.87 -5.42 -9.96
N PHE A 78 -9.86 -4.59 -10.29
CA PHE A 78 -9.66 -3.16 -10.52
C PHE A 78 -10.37 -2.39 -9.41
N SER A 79 -9.65 -1.49 -8.75
CA SER A 79 -10.15 -0.67 -7.66
C SER A 79 -9.41 0.67 -7.62
N ASP A 80 -9.89 1.63 -6.86
CA ASP A 80 -9.16 2.85 -6.56
C ASP A 80 -8.29 2.68 -5.30
N ALA A 81 -7.15 3.37 -5.29
CA ALA A 81 -6.37 3.68 -4.11
C ALA A 81 -6.58 5.16 -3.82
N TYR A 82 -7.67 5.46 -3.10
CA TYR A 82 -8.21 6.81 -3.01
C TYR A 82 -7.27 7.74 -2.24
N ASN A 83 -7.03 8.93 -2.79
CA ASN A 83 -6.40 10.04 -2.10
C ASN A 83 -7.52 10.98 -1.64
N TYR A 84 -7.64 11.18 -0.33
CA TYR A 84 -8.69 12.03 0.23
C TYR A 84 -8.57 13.47 -0.28
N SER A 85 -9.69 14.05 -0.69
CA SER A 85 -9.80 15.45 -1.08
C SER A 85 -10.54 16.20 0.02
N GLN A 86 -9.85 17.09 0.74
CA GLN A 86 -10.44 17.95 1.77
C GLN A 86 -10.80 19.34 1.22
N GLY A 87 -10.51 19.57 -0.06
CA GLY A 87 -10.85 20.79 -0.78
C GLY A 87 -9.62 21.47 -1.37
N LYS A 88 -9.86 22.43 -2.26
CA LYS A 88 -8.83 22.99 -3.15
C LYS A 88 -7.58 23.49 -2.43
N LEU A 89 -7.74 24.18 -1.30
CA LEU A 89 -6.61 24.77 -0.58
C LEU A 89 -5.77 23.70 0.13
N THR A 90 -6.41 22.76 0.82
CA THR A 90 -5.74 21.65 1.52
C THR A 90 -5.02 20.73 0.54
N ASP A 91 -5.67 20.38 -0.57
CA ASP A 91 -5.09 19.56 -1.63
C ASP A 91 -3.84 20.23 -2.25
N ILE A 92 -3.89 21.54 -2.54
CA ILE A 92 -2.73 22.29 -3.06
C ILE A 92 -1.60 22.38 -2.02
N ALA A 93 -1.95 22.68 -0.76
CA ALA A 93 -0.97 22.72 0.32
C ALA A 93 -0.27 21.36 0.49
N GLN A 94 -1.02 20.27 0.33
CA GLN A 94 -0.49 18.91 0.39
C GLN A 94 0.47 18.60 -0.78
N VAL A 95 0.13 18.97 -2.02
CA VAL A 95 1.04 18.82 -3.17
C VAL A 95 2.36 19.54 -2.89
N LEU A 96 2.31 20.81 -2.48
CA LEU A 96 3.51 21.60 -2.20
C LEU A 96 4.32 20.97 -1.06
N GLN A 97 3.68 20.57 0.05
CA GLN A 97 4.39 19.90 1.15
C GLN A 97 5.09 18.62 0.69
N GLN A 98 4.41 17.77 -0.09
CA GLN A 98 4.98 16.53 -0.63
C GLN A 98 6.16 16.80 -1.56
N LYS A 99 6.11 17.86 -2.38
CA LYS A 99 7.23 18.28 -3.23
C LYS A 99 8.45 18.68 -2.42
N MET A 100 8.24 19.42 -1.34
CA MET A 100 9.34 19.87 -0.48
C MET A 100 9.96 18.70 0.30
N ASP A 101 9.14 17.72 0.71
CA ASP A 101 9.63 16.48 1.31
C ASP A 101 10.47 15.65 0.30
N GLU A 102 10.06 15.58 -0.98
CA GLU A 102 10.86 14.95 -2.05
C GLU A 102 12.24 15.63 -2.23
N GLU A 103 12.32 16.94 -2.03
CA GLU A 103 13.57 17.72 -2.12
C GLU A 103 14.39 17.74 -0.82
N GLY A 104 13.93 17.04 0.22
CA GLY A 104 14.63 16.93 1.51
C GLY A 104 14.50 18.17 2.39
N VAL A 105 13.56 19.06 2.10
CA VAL A 105 13.28 20.26 2.92
C VAL A 105 12.20 19.94 3.95
N ALA A 106 12.62 19.33 5.07
CA ALA A 106 11.69 18.91 6.12
C ALA A 106 11.11 20.08 6.93
N GLY A 107 9.82 19.99 7.29
CA GLY A 107 9.23 20.73 8.40
C GLY A 107 8.86 22.18 8.08
N ILE A 108 8.17 22.39 6.95
CA ILE A 108 7.87 23.72 6.47
C ILE A 108 6.57 24.25 7.07
N SER A 109 6.64 25.46 7.58
CA SER A 109 5.46 26.16 8.07
C SER A 109 4.65 26.70 6.89
N GLY A 110 3.33 26.82 7.07
CA GLY A 110 2.46 27.50 6.11
C GLY A 110 2.93 28.91 5.70
N TYR A 111 3.76 29.55 6.53
CA TYR A 111 4.42 30.81 6.22
C TYR A 111 5.46 30.71 5.08
N GLN A 112 6.18 29.59 4.94
CA GLN A 112 7.11 29.44 3.80
C GLN A 112 6.36 28.98 2.53
N ILE A 113 5.24 28.26 2.67
CA ILE A 113 4.30 28.04 1.55
C ILE A 113 3.72 29.39 1.09
N TYR A 114 3.40 30.28 2.03
CA TYR A 114 3.02 31.67 1.75
C TYR A 114 4.16 32.46 1.09
N GLU A 115 5.42 32.33 1.50
CA GLU A 115 6.58 32.96 0.84
C GLU A 115 6.80 32.43 -0.58
N LEU A 116 6.60 31.13 -0.83
CA LEU A 116 6.65 30.53 -2.17
C LEU A 116 5.53 31.05 -3.06
N ILE A 117 4.31 31.10 -2.52
CA ILE A 117 3.15 31.65 -3.23
C ILE A 117 3.36 33.15 -3.48
N SER A 118 3.76 33.94 -2.48
CA SER A 118 3.95 35.39 -2.57
C SER A 118 5.13 35.80 -3.45
N SER A 119 6.24 35.05 -3.43
CA SER A 119 7.36 35.24 -4.35
C SER A 119 7.00 34.82 -5.79
N GLY A 120 6.26 33.72 -5.96
CA GLY A 120 5.71 33.26 -7.23
C GLY A 120 4.64 34.20 -7.81
N LEU A 121 3.91 34.93 -6.98
CA LEU A 121 2.91 35.91 -7.41
C LEU A 121 3.50 37.17 -8.06
N ASN A 122 4.82 37.33 -8.12
CA ASN A 122 5.47 38.31 -8.99
C ASN A 122 5.58 37.83 -10.45
N ASN A 123 5.20 36.58 -10.74
CA ASN A 123 5.26 35.92 -12.03
C ASN A 123 3.82 35.75 -12.59
N ASP A 124 3.55 36.39 -13.73
CA ASP A 124 2.22 36.40 -14.37
C ASP A 124 1.67 34.97 -14.69
N PRO A 125 2.49 34.02 -15.18
CA PRO A 125 2.11 32.60 -15.29
C PRO A 125 1.63 31.94 -13.99
N ILE A 126 2.31 32.16 -12.86
CA ILE A 126 1.93 31.57 -11.56
C ILE A 126 0.62 32.19 -11.06
N ARG A 127 0.46 33.51 -11.24
CA ARG A 127 -0.81 34.22 -10.98
C ARG A 127 -1.97 33.65 -11.78
N ALA A 128 -1.76 33.31 -13.05
CA ALA A 128 -2.81 32.75 -13.90
C ALA A 128 -3.30 31.37 -13.42
N VAL A 129 -2.42 30.56 -12.81
CA VAL A 129 -2.80 29.25 -12.24
C VAL A 129 -3.47 29.36 -10.91
N LEU A 130 -2.95 30.18 -10.00
CA LEU A 130 -3.66 30.49 -8.75
C LEU A 130 -5.05 31.06 -9.07
N ALA A 131 -5.18 31.91 -10.09
CA ALA A 131 -6.47 32.39 -10.57
C ALA A 131 -7.34 31.28 -11.18
N ALA A 132 -6.79 30.39 -12.00
CA ALA A 132 -7.55 29.28 -12.59
C ALA A 132 -7.97 28.21 -11.57
N PHE A 133 -7.15 27.96 -10.54
CA PHE A 133 -7.42 26.98 -9.49
C PHE A 133 -8.33 27.53 -8.40
N LEU A 134 -8.06 28.74 -7.91
CA LEU A 134 -8.75 29.35 -6.77
C LEU A 134 -10.02 30.11 -7.16
N SER A 135 -10.18 30.54 -8.42
CA SER A 135 -11.37 31.32 -8.78
C SER A 135 -12.58 30.46 -9.13
N THR A 136 -13.73 30.86 -8.58
CA THR A 136 -15.07 30.58 -9.17
C THR A 136 -15.58 31.78 -9.98
N THR A 137 -14.87 32.91 -9.97
CA THR A 137 -15.20 34.13 -10.72
C THR A 137 -13.96 34.96 -11.08
N THR A 138 -13.98 35.48 -12.30
CA THR A 138 -12.95 36.23 -13.08
C THR A 138 -12.05 37.23 -12.35
N ASN A 139 -10.77 37.28 -12.78
CA ASN A 139 -9.83 38.43 -12.72
C ASN A 139 -9.80 39.24 -11.41
N ALA A 140 -9.73 38.56 -10.26
CA ALA A 140 -9.35 39.24 -9.02
C ALA A 140 -7.87 39.62 -9.10
N ILE A 141 -7.58 40.93 -9.11
CA ILE A 141 -6.24 41.44 -8.80
C ILE A 141 -5.98 41.01 -7.35
N TYR A 142 -5.01 40.12 -7.13
CA TYR A 142 -4.60 39.75 -5.78
C TYR A 142 -3.97 40.97 -5.11
N THR A 143 -4.76 41.68 -4.30
CA THR A 143 -4.29 42.78 -3.44
C THR A 143 -3.46 42.20 -2.30
N ASP A 144 -2.54 43.00 -1.73
CA ASP A 144 -1.70 42.55 -0.59
C ASP A 144 -2.54 42.01 0.58
N ALA A 145 -3.74 42.57 0.81
CA ALA A 145 -4.67 42.08 1.82
C ALA A 145 -5.26 40.69 1.50
N LEU A 146 -5.55 40.40 0.21
CA LEU A 146 -6.01 39.08 -0.21
C LEU A 146 -4.88 38.04 -0.12
N LEU A 147 -3.62 38.49 -0.28
CA LEU A 147 -2.45 37.63 -0.13
C LEU A 147 -2.21 37.27 1.33
N GLU A 148 -2.37 38.22 2.25
CA GLU A 148 -2.28 37.97 3.69
C GLU A 148 -3.37 36.98 4.16
N GLU A 149 -4.63 37.18 3.73
CA GLU A 149 -5.74 36.25 4.00
C GLU A 149 -5.47 34.85 3.40
N LEU A 150 -4.93 34.78 2.18
CA LEU A 150 -4.52 33.52 1.57
C LEU A 150 -3.39 32.85 2.36
N GLY A 151 -2.44 33.60 2.90
CA GLY A 151 -1.35 33.07 3.72
C GLY A 151 -1.84 32.42 5.03
N GLU A 152 -2.81 33.05 5.69
CA GLU A 152 -3.45 32.48 6.89
C GLU A 152 -4.23 31.19 6.56
N LEU A 153 -5.01 31.20 5.48
CA LEU A 153 -5.75 30.03 5.00
C LEU A 153 -4.81 28.87 4.62
N MET A 154 -3.72 29.16 3.89
CA MET A 154 -2.71 28.17 3.52
C MET A 154 -1.99 27.61 4.75
N THR A 155 -1.80 28.42 5.79
CA THR A 155 -1.22 27.94 7.06
C THR A 155 -2.13 26.94 7.76
N SER A 156 -3.43 27.24 7.86
CA SER A 156 -4.40 26.29 8.39
C SER A 156 -4.45 25.01 7.55
N ALA A 157 -4.52 25.16 6.22
CA ALA A 157 -4.56 24.05 5.28
C ALA A 157 -3.31 23.17 5.34
N SER A 158 -2.13 23.73 5.62
CA SER A 158 -0.87 22.96 5.68
C SER A 158 -0.83 21.96 6.84
N VAL A 159 -1.43 22.28 7.99
CA VAL A 159 -1.51 21.35 9.14
C VAL A 159 -2.41 20.17 8.84
N GLU A 160 -3.58 20.43 8.24
CA GLU A 160 -4.51 19.39 7.81
C GLU A 160 -3.90 18.50 6.72
N ALA A 161 -3.20 19.11 5.76
CA ALA A 161 -2.53 18.41 4.67
C ALA A 161 -1.47 17.41 5.14
N ILE A 162 -0.72 17.72 6.21
CA ILE A 162 0.28 16.80 6.79
C ILE A 162 -0.39 15.56 7.38
N ALA A 163 -1.41 15.75 8.23
CA ALA A 163 -2.11 14.64 8.87
C ALA A 163 -2.77 13.72 7.82
N ASP A 164 -3.39 14.32 6.81
CA ASP A 164 -4.01 13.60 5.71
C ASP A 164 -2.97 12.84 4.85
N SER A 165 -1.84 13.47 4.56
CA SER A 165 -0.76 12.83 3.79
C SER A 165 -0.22 11.59 4.52
N LEU A 166 -0.02 11.65 5.83
CA LEU A 166 0.43 10.50 6.62
C LEU A 166 -0.59 9.36 6.63
N MET A 167 -1.88 9.69 6.75
CA MET A 167 -2.97 8.72 6.74
C MET A 167 -3.06 8.01 5.38
N VAL A 168 -3.14 8.77 4.28
CA VAL A 168 -3.20 8.22 2.91
C VAL A 168 -1.99 7.34 2.59
N ASN A 169 -0.78 7.80 2.94
CA ASN A 169 0.44 7.00 2.74
C ASN A 169 0.36 5.67 3.51
N SER A 170 -0.09 5.69 4.78
CA SER A 170 -0.23 4.47 5.58
C SER A 170 -1.25 3.50 4.95
N GLU A 171 -2.40 4.00 4.51
CA GLU A 171 -3.44 3.20 3.86
C GLU A 171 -2.98 2.59 2.53
N HIS A 172 -2.29 3.36 1.68
CA HIS A 172 -1.76 2.86 0.41
C HIS A 172 -0.71 1.78 0.63
N ILE A 173 0.21 1.98 1.59
CA ILE A 173 1.21 0.97 1.96
C ILE A 173 0.51 -0.30 2.44
N GLY A 174 -0.39 -0.20 3.42
CA GLY A 174 -1.10 -1.35 3.96
C GLY A 174 -1.92 -2.09 2.91
N LEU A 175 -2.58 -1.36 2.00
CA LEU A 175 -3.34 -1.92 0.88
C LEU A 175 -2.45 -2.71 -0.09
N TYR A 176 -1.31 -2.14 -0.51
CA TYR A 176 -0.40 -2.79 -1.44
C TYR A 176 0.29 -3.99 -0.81
N GLU A 177 0.79 -3.85 0.43
CA GLU A 177 1.35 -4.96 1.19
C GLU A 177 0.33 -6.08 1.35
N ALA A 178 -0.91 -5.78 1.78
CA ALA A 178 -1.94 -6.80 1.94
C ALA A 178 -2.20 -7.60 0.66
N ASN A 179 -2.17 -6.98 -0.51
CA ASN A 179 -2.36 -7.67 -1.79
C ASN A 179 -1.13 -8.49 -2.19
N LEU A 180 0.08 -7.96 -2.03
CA LEU A 180 1.33 -8.69 -2.28
C LEU A 180 1.42 -9.94 -1.40
N ILE A 181 1.13 -9.77 -0.11
CA ILE A 181 1.14 -10.85 0.86
C ILE A 181 -0.05 -11.82 0.64
N ALA A 182 -1.13 -11.39 -0.03
CA ALA A 182 -2.18 -12.29 -0.50
C ALA A 182 -1.84 -13.03 -1.81
N GLY A 183 -0.58 -12.94 -2.28
CA GLY A 183 -0.13 -13.58 -3.51
C GLY A 183 -0.60 -12.89 -4.80
N LYS A 184 -1.06 -11.63 -4.70
CA LYS A 184 -1.41 -10.81 -5.87
C LYS A 184 -0.27 -9.86 -6.17
N ARG A 185 0.18 -9.79 -7.42
CA ARG A 185 1.02 -8.64 -7.83
C ARG A 185 0.18 -7.37 -7.84
N VAL A 186 0.83 -6.22 -7.69
CA VAL A 186 0.16 -4.91 -7.60
C VAL A 186 0.61 -4.02 -8.75
N LEU A 187 -0.34 -3.53 -9.54
CA LEU A 187 -0.11 -2.56 -10.62
C LEU A 187 -0.84 -1.26 -10.30
N ILE A 188 -0.17 -0.11 -10.38
CA ILE A 188 -0.81 1.19 -10.10
C ILE A 188 -0.78 2.10 -11.33
N MET A 189 -1.89 2.79 -11.58
CA MET A 189 -1.99 3.91 -12.52
C MET A 189 -2.30 5.19 -11.72
N PRO A 190 -1.27 5.91 -11.25
CA PRO A 190 -1.48 7.21 -10.63
C PRO A 190 -1.68 8.33 -11.64
N HIS A 191 -2.49 9.31 -11.25
CA HIS A 191 -2.67 10.57 -11.99
C HIS A 191 -2.37 11.77 -11.10
N SER A 192 -1.68 12.79 -11.64
CA SER A 192 -1.43 14.06 -10.94
C SER A 192 -0.78 13.83 -9.57
N GLN A 193 -1.30 14.43 -8.48
CA GLN A 193 -0.81 14.22 -7.11
C GLN A 193 -0.73 12.74 -6.71
N GLY A 194 -1.57 11.86 -7.27
CA GLY A 194 -1.52 10.44 -6.97
C GLY A 194 -0.16 9.79 -7.27
N ASN A 195 0.67 10.41 -8.11
CA ASN A 195 2.06 9.96 -8.33
C ASN A 195 2.93 10.16 -7.09
N LEU A 196 2.74 11.24 -6.31
CA LEU A 196 3.53 11.53 -5.10
C LEU A 196 3.22 10.49 -4.00
N PHE A 197 1.92 10.20 -3.80
CA PHE A 197 1.49 9.13 -2.90
C PHE A 197 1.99 7.76 -3.36
N THR A 198 1.88 7.46 -4.65
CA THR A 198 2.36 6.18 -5.21
C THR A 198 3.87 6.04 -5.08
N ASN A 199 4.65 7.11 -5.30
CA ASN A 199 6.09 7.11 -5.07
C ASN A 199 6.41 6.71 -3.63
N ASN A 200 5.82 7.40 -2.65
CA ASN A 200 6.06 7.13 -1.24
C ASN A 200 5.67 5.70 -0.85
N ALA A 201 4.46 5.28 -1.24
CA ALA A 201 3.95 3.97 -0.91
C ALA A 201 4.77 2.85 -1.55
N VAL A 202 5.08 2.94 -2.85
CA VAL A 202 5.87 1.92 -3.55
C VAL A 202 7.31 1.88 -3.03
N ALA A 203 7.95 3.02 -2.73
CA ALA A 203 9.28 3.05 -2.13
C ALA A 203 9.28 2.37 -0.75
N ALA A 204 8.27 2.65 0.08
CA ALA A 204 8.13 2.03 1.38
C ALA A 204 7.90 0.51 1.27
N VAL A 205 7.00 0.06 0.39
CA VAL A 205 6.74 -1.36 0.14
C VAL A 205 8.00 -2.08 -0.33
N LYS A 206 8.73 -1.55 -1.33
CA LYS A 206 9.97 -2.17 -1.82
C LYS A 206 11.07 -2.26 -0.75
N THR A 207 11.07 -1.32 0.20
CA THR A 207 12.04 -1.31 1.32
C THR A 207 11.63 -2.25 2.44
N ARG A 208 10.34 -2.29 2.79
CA ARG A 208 9.78 -3.12 3.88
C ARG A 208 9.63 -4.58 3.48
N GLN A 209 9.35 -4.84 2.20
CA GLN A 209 9.05 -6.15 1.64
C GLN A 209 9.99 -6.49 0.47
N PRO A 210 11.29 -6.71 0.73
CA PRO A 210 12.28 -6.93 -0.33
C PRO A 210 11.95 -8.15 -1.22
N ASP A 211 11.31 -9.18 -0.65
CA ASP A 211 10.93 -10.40 -1.38
C ASP A 211 9.81 -10.17 -2.41
N TRP A 212 9.01 -9.10 -2.26
CA TRP A 212 7.95 -8.71 -3.18
C TRP A 212 8.25 -7.41 -3.94
N ALA A 213 9.46 -6.86 -3.80
CA ALA A 213 9.81 -5.56 -4.36
C ALA A 213 9.67 -5.47 -5.89
N ASP A 214 9.84 -6.60 -6.58
CA ASP A 214 9.66 -6.69 -8.04
C ASP A 214 8.21 -6.96 -8.45
N SER A 215 7.35 -7.38 -7.52
CA SER A 215 5.93 -7.72 -7.77
C SER A 215 4.99 -6.53 -7.70
N ILE A 216 5.54 -5.31 -7.59
CA ILE A 216 4.82 -4.04 -7.58
C ILE A 216 5.49 -3.04 -8.51
N ASP A 217 4.69 -2.46 -9.41
CA ASP A 217 5.15 -1.44 -10.36
C ASP A 217 3.99 -0.53 -10.81
N TYR A 218 4.29 0.62 -11.40
CA TYR A 218 3.30 1.61 -11.78
C TYR A 218 3.63 2.36 -13.06
N PHE A 219 2.64 3.03 -13.63
CA PHE A 219 2.82 3.93 -14.77
C PHE A 219 2.13 5.27 -14.52
N GLY A 220 2.93 6.31 -14.33
CA GLY A 220 2.45 7.63 -13.95
C GLY A 220 1.83 8.44 -15.08
N ILE A 221 0.79 9.19 -14.77
CA ILE A 221 0.11 10.09 -15.70
C ILE A 221 0.13 11.51 -15.12
N ALA A 222 0.50 12.51 -15.93
CA ALA A 222 0.62 13.90 -15.52
C ALA A 222 1.46 14.05 -14.24
N ASN A 223 2.70 13.59 -14.28
CA ASN A 223 3.49 13.32 -13.07
C ASN A 223 4.18 14.57 -12.49
N PRO A 224 3.80 15.06 -11.29
CA PRO A 224 4.47 16.18 -10.63
C PRO A 224 5.73 15.79 -9.84
N ALA A 225 6.05 14.50 -9.70
CA ALA A 225 7.20 14.05 -8.91
C ALA A 225 8.53 14.48 -9.54
N ALA A 226 9.57 14.64 -8.73
CA ALA A 226 10.92 14.93 -9.23
C ALA A 226 11.59 13.69 -9.86
N LEU A 227 11.17 12.50 -9.42
CA LEU A 227 11.68 11.21 -9.87
C LEU A 227 10.63 10.12 -9.68
N THR A 228 10.82 8.99 -10.35
CA THR A 228 10.01 7.78 -10.17
C THR A 228 10.77 6.72 -9.39
N VAL A 229 10.06 5.92 -8.59
CA VAL A 229 10.64 4.79 -7.87
C VAL A 229 10.95 3.66 -8.84
N GLY A 230 12.16 3.09 -8.73
CA GLY A 230 12.57 1.93 -9.55
C GLY A 230 12.64 2.19 -11.06
N GLY A 231 12.63 3.46 -11.49
CA GLY A 231 12.61 3.82 -12.91
C GLY A 231 11.25 3.56 -13.59
N ALA A 232 10.16 3.60 -12.82
CA ALA A 232 8.80 3.46 -13.37
C ALA A 232 8.54 4.44 -14.52
N GLY A 233 7.78 3.99 -15.52
CA GLY A 233 7.45 4.82 -16.68
C GLY A 233 6.42 5.89 -16.32
N TYR A 234 6.37 6.96 -17.12
CA TYR A 234 5.33 7.98 -17.00
C TYR A 234 5.01 8.64 -18.34
N VAL A 235 3.88 9.32 -18.39
CA VAL A 235 3.49 10.22 -19.48
C VAL A 235 2.99 11.55 -18.93
N THR A 236 3.53 12.65 -19.45
CA THR A 236 3.09 14.01 -19.13
C THR A 236 3.04 14.78 -20.45
N ALA A 237 1.89 15.38 -20.76
CA ALA A 237 1.71 16.12 -21.99
C ALA A 237 2.47 17.46 -21.95
N ASP A 238 3.00 17.88 -23.10
CA ASP A 238 3.73 19.16 -23.24
C ASP A 238 2.80 20.37 -23.05
N ASP A 239 1.51 20.20 -23.31
CA ASP A 239 0.47 21.22 -23.17
C ASP A 239 -0.36 21.10 -21.88
N ASP A 240 0.05 20.24 -20.95
CA ASP A 240 -0.51 20.15 -19.60
C ASP A 240 -0.17 21.41 -18.81
N ARG A 241 -1.18 22.26 -18.57
CA ARG A 241 -0.98 23.57 -17.95
C ARG A 241 -0.70 23.45 -16.45
N VAL A 242 -1.19 22.42 -15.79
CA VAL A 242 -0.99 22.27 -14.34
C VAL A 242 0.45 21.88 -14.06
N ILE A 243 0.95 20.85 -14.74
CA ILE A 243 2.34 20.42 -14.60
C ILE A 243 3.30 21.47 -15.19
N GLY A 244 2.94 22.07 -16.33
CA GLY A 244 3.71 23.14 -16.94
C GLY A 244 3.98 24.30 -16.00
N ILE A 245 2.97 24.76 -15.23
CA ILE A 245 3.22 25.79 -14.22
C ILE A 245 3.93 25.27 -12.99
N LEU A 246 3.61 24.07 -12.49
CA LEU A 246 4.33 23.52 -11.34
C LEU A 246 5.84 23.43 -11.60
N SER A 247 6.23 23.10 -12.85
CA SER A 247 7.64 23.07 -13.28
C SER A 247 8.38 24.41 -13.20
N LEU A 248 7.66 25.54 -13.13
CA LEU A 248 8.24 26.88 -12.95
C LEU A 248 8.64 27.16 -11.50
N MET A 249 8.11 26.38 -10.56
CA MET A 249 8.22 26.59 -9.12
C MET A 249 8.98 25.46 -8.42
N GLU A 250 8.77 24.22 -8.87
CA GLU A 250 9.24 23.00 -8.23
C GLU A 250 9.95 22.10 -9.24
N ASN A 251 10.81 21.21 -8.76
CA ASN A 251 11.42 20.21 -9.62
C ASN A 251 10.41 19.10 -9.98
N VAL A 252 10.09 18.96 -11.26
CA VAL A 252 9.16 17.94 -11.78
C VAL A 252 9.79 17.17 -12.93
N LEU A 253 9.32 15.94 -13.15
CA LEU A 253 9.65 15.17 -14.34
C LEU A 253 9.20 15.92 -15.61
N ALA A 254 10.08 15.97 -16.60
CA ALA A 254 9.84 16.70 -17.84
C ALA A 254 8.64 16.12 -18.62
N SER A 255 7.84 16.99 -19.23
CA SER A 255 6.86 16.56 -20.23
C SER A 255 7.55 15.80 -21.36
N ASN A 256 6.87 14.77 -21.87
CA ASN A 256 7.47 13.77 -22.73
C ASN A 256 6.53 13.31 -23.86
N LEU A 257 5.46 14.07 -24.11
CA LEU A 257 4.47 13.73 -25.11
C LEU A 257 3.79 14.98 -25.68
N ASP A 258 3.80 15.12 -26.99
CA ASP A 258 2.86 15.99 -27.69
C ASP A 258 1.48 15.31 -27.72
N ASN A 259 0.54 15.89 -27.00
CA ASN A 259 -0.82 15.36 -26.86
C ASN A 259 -1.87 16.21 -27.59
N ASP A 260 -1.44 17.18 -28.40
CA ASP A 260 -2.35 17.97 -29.22
C ASP A 260 -2.92 17.09 -30.36
N PRO A 261 -4.24 16.85 -30.40
CA PRO A 261 -4.86 16.03 -31.44
C PRO A 261 -4.77 16.67 -32.85
N SER A 262 -4.19 17.86 -32.99
CA SER A 262 -3.94 18.56 -34.27
C SER A 262 -5.21 18.79 -35.10
N ALA A 263 -6.40 18.68 -34.50
CA ALA A 263 -7.67 18.62 -35.21
C ALA A 263 -8.35 20.01 -35.35
N LEU A 264 -8.98 20.19 -36.52
CA LEU A 264 -9.75 21.34 -37.03
C LEU A 264 -10.57 22.13 -35.98
N PRO A 265 -10.93 23.41 -36.24
CA PRO A 265 -11.70 24.25 -35.32
C PRO A 265 -12.92 23.54 -34.71
N SER A 266 -13.23 23.79 -33.43
CA SER A 266 -14.20 23.04 -32.59
C SER A 266 -15.57 22.75 -33.24
N PHE A 267 -15.99 23.52 -34.24
CA PHE A 267 -17.20 23.29 -35.03
C PHE A 267 -17.17 22.01 -35.92
N PHE A 268 -16.00 21.46 -36.23
CA PHE A 268 -15.83 20.23 -37.04
C PHE A 268 -15.41 18.99 -36.21
N GLY A 269 -15.52 19.05 -34.88
CA GLY A 269 -15.05 17.98 -33.97
C GLY A 269 -13.68 18.25 -33.35
N GLY A 270 -13.33 19.53 -33.14
CA GLY A 270 -12.04 19.98 -32.63
C GLY A 270 -11.75 19.66 -31.15
N ASP A 271 -10.70 20.29 -30.62
CA ASP A 271 -10.21 20.05 -29.26
C ASP A 271 -11.33 20.29 -28.22
N SER A 272 -11.68 19.21 -27.52
CA SER A 272 -12.72 19.18 -26.50
C SER A 272 -12.15 18.92 -25.10
N ARG A 273 -10.83 19.03 -24.96
CA ARG A 273 -10.11 18.92 -23.70
C ARG A 273 -10.49 20.06 -22.76
N SER A 274 -10.21 19.85 -21.48
CA SER A 274 -10.45 20.85 -20.45
C SER A 274 -9.55 22.08 -20.66
N ASN A 275 -9.89 23.20 -20.02
CA ASN A 275 -9.06 24.40 -20.10
C ASN A 275 -7.65 24.22 -19.52
N THR A 276 -7.38 23.17 -18.75
CA THR A 276 -6.08 22.90 -18.14
C THR A 276 -5.28 21.82 -18.86
N ASN A 277 -5.91 21.03 -19.76
CA ASN A 277 -5.30 19.85 -20.39
C ASN A 277 -4.67 18.88 -19.36
N HIS A 278 -5.30 18.73 -18.19
CA HIS A 278 -4.76 17.97 -17.06
C HIS A 278 -5.68 16.87 -16.52
N LEU A 279 -6.98 16.90 -16.82
CA LEU A 279 -7.93 15.93 -16.28
C LEU A 279 -7.68 14.53 -16.85
N ILE A 280 -7.76 13.51 -16.00
CA ILE A 280 -7.47 12.14 -16.41
C ILE A 280 -8.39 11.67 -17.54
N VAL A 281 -9.70 11.91 -17.47
CA VAL A 281 -10.65 11.35 -18.44
C VAL A 281 -10.60 12.07 -19.78
N GLU A 282 -10.71 13.40 -19.76
CA GLU A 282 -10.84 14.23 -20.96
C GLU A 282 -9.49 14.48 -21.64
N ASP A 283 -8.41 14.61 -20.86
CA ASP A 283 -7.15 15.16 -21.36
C ASP A 283 -6.05 14.12 -21.50
N TYR A 284 -6.21 12.94 -20.91
CA TYR A 284 -5.26 11.83 -21.04
C TYR A 284 -5.88 10.51 -21.52
N TRP A 285 -7.13 10.22 -21.14
CA TRP A 285 -7.79 8.93 -21.39
C TRP A 285 -8.65 8.86 -22.66
N ASP A 286 -8.88 9.98 -23.34
CA ASP A 286 -9.66 10.04 -24.58
C ASP A 286 -8.94 9.24 -25.70
N ALA A 287 -9.68 8.34 -26.35
CA ALA A 287 -9.17 7.45 -27.39
C ALA A 287 -8.59 8.14 -28.63
N ARG A 288 -8.87 9.44 -28.81
CA ARG A 288 -8.32 10.26 -29.90
C ARG A 288 -6.92 10.79 -29.60
N LEU A 289 -6.49 10.75 -28.35
CA LEU A 289 -5.26 11.38 -27.89
C LEU A 289 -4.06 10.41 -27.95
N ALA A 290 -2.88 10.96 -28.22
CA ALA A 290 -1.64 10.20 -28.25
C ALA A 290 -1.33 9.60 -26.87
N SER A 291 -1.68 10.32 -25.80
CA SER A 291 -1.53 9.88 -24.41
C SER A 291 -2.22 8.56 -24.16
N ARG A 292 -3.42 8.37 -24.74
CA ARG A 292 -4.19 7.17 -24.51
C ARG A 292 -3.48 5.94 -25.06
N ALA A 293 -2.86 6.04 -26.24
CA ALA A 293 -2.07 4.95 -26.82
C ALA A 293 -0.82 4.63 -25.98
N VAL A 294 -0.15 5.65 -25.42
CA VAL A 294 1.00 5.49 -24.53
C VAL A 294 0.60 4.80 -23.23
N ILE A 295 -0.54 5.21 -22.64
CA ILE A 295 -1.09 4.61 -21.42
C ILE A 295 -1.45 3.14 -21.67
N ASP A 296 -2.20 2.84 -22.74
CA ASP A 296 -2.59 1.47 -23.09
C ASP A 296 -1.35 0.56 -23.25
N THR A 297 -0.34 1.04 -23.98
CA THR A 297 0.90 0.30 -24.21
C THR A 297 1.64 0.00 -22.91
N ASN A 298 1.76 0.99 -22.02
CA ASN A 298 2.49 0.82 -20.77
C ASN A 298 1.72 0.00 -19.73
N MET A 299 0.41 0.10 -19.69
CA MET A 299 -0.40 -0.77 -18.83
C MET A 299 -0.32 -2.24 -19.25
N LEU A 300 -0.33 -2.51 -20.55
CA LEU A 300 -0.05 -3.85 -21.09
C LEU A 300 1.37 -4.30 -20.74
N ARG A 301 2.37 -3.41 -20.84
CA ARG A 301 3.76 -3.70 -20.45
C ARG A 301 3.87 -4.08 -18.97
N LEU A 302 3.21 -3.34 -18.08
CA LEU A 302 3.15 -3.67 -16.65
C LEU A 302 2.53 -5.06 -16.44
N ALA A 303 1.34 -5.29 -17.01
CA ALA A 303 0.66 -6.57 -16.89
C ALA A 303 1.44 -7.74 -17.53
N GLN A 304 2.28 -7.49 -18.54
CA GLN A 304 3.13 -8.50 -19.14
C GLN A 304 4.37 -8.81 -18.28
N ASN A 305 5.03 -7.77 -17.78
CA ASN A 305 6.43 -7.86 -17.31
C ASN A 305 6.59 -7.83 -15.80
N THR A 306 5.66 -7.24 -15.05
CA THR A 306 5.74 -7.25 -13.58
C THR A 306 5.57 -8.69 -13.09
N PRO A 307 6.58 -9.30 -12.45
CA PRO A 307 6.48 -10.66 -11.95
C PRO A 307 5.27 -10.83 -11.03
N PHE A 308 4.68 -12.02 -11.09
CA PHE A 308 3.81 -12.45 -10.00
C PHE A 308 4.68 -12.71 -8.79
N PRO A 309 4.26 -12.30 -7.58
CA PRO A 309 4.96 -12.74 -6.38
C PRO A 309 4.96 -14.26 -6.42
N LEU A 310 6.07 -14.89 -6.04
CA LEU A 310 6.05 -16.32 -5.79
C LEU A 310 4.89 -16.57 -4.85
N GLN A 311 3.89 -17.32 -5.31
CA GLN A 311 2.94 -17.93 -4.39
C GLN A 311 3.70 -19.04 -3.68
N ILE A 312 4.52 -18.62 -2.73
CA ILE A 312 4.64 -19.36 -1.52
C ILE A 312 3.24 -19.26 -0.93
N ALA A 313 2.44 -20.31 -1.05
CA ALA A 313 1.10 -20.30 -0.52
C ALA A 313 1.08 -19.63 0.86
N GLY A 314 0.29 -18.54 0.97
CA GLY A 314 0.07 -17.78 2.20
C GLY A 314 1.25 -17.03 2.85
N THR A 315 2.37 -16.74 2.15
CA THR A 315 3.58 -16.03 2.66
C THR A 315 4.33 -16.71 3.80
N GLY A 316 4.23 -18.03 3.79
CA GLY A 316 4.71 -18.89 4.85
C GLY A 316 3.67 -19.99 5.08
N ALA A 317 4.06 -21.03 5.81
CA ALA A 317 3.17 -22.11 6.20
C ALA A 317 1.86 -21.62 6.83
N ILE A 318 1.92 -20.57 7.65
CA ILE A 318 0.79 -19.94 8.34
C ILE A 318 1.03 -18.43 8.38
N ARG A 319 0.02 -17.65 8.00
CA ARG A 319 -0.04 -16.21 8.31
C ARG A 319 -1.37 -15.84 8.96
N ALA A 320 -1.32 -15.08 10.04
CA ALA A 320 -2.48 -14.49 10.70
C ALA A 320 -2.45 -12.96 10.60
N SER A 321 -3.41 -12.44 9.84
CA SER A 321 -3.84 -11.05 9.62
C SER A 321 -4.71 -10.43 10.70
N LEU A 322 -4.24 -9.57 11.62
CA LEU A 322 -5.13 -8.77 12.49
C LEU A 322 -5.35 -7.37 11.92
N SER A 323 -6.61 -6.91 11.93
CA SER A 323 -7.02 -5.52 11.70
C SER A 323 -8.16 -5.15 12.67
N TRP A 324 -8.32 -3.87 12.99
CA TRP A 324 -9.41 -3.40 13.85
C TRP A 324 -9.87 -1.98 13.45
N GLY A 325 -10.88 -1.46 14.16
CA GLY A 325 -11.47 -0.14 13.96
C GLY A 325 -10.67 1.01 14.60
N GLY A 326 -11.39 2.01 15.10
CA GLY A 326 -10.81 3.30 15.50
C GLY A 326 -10.19 3.38 16.91
N GLN A 327 -10.12 2.27 17.65
CA GLN A 327 -9.43 2.20 18.94
C GLN A 327 -7.92 2.00 18.73
N PRO A 328 -7.07 2.46 19.66
CA PRO A 328 -5.67 2.68 19.31
C PRO A 328 -4.81 1.42 19.27
N ASP A 329 -5.20 0.31 19.91
CA ASP A 329 -4.24 -0.76 20.23
C ASP A 329 -4.93 -2.12 20.52
N VAL A 330 -4.85 -3.04 19.55
CA VAL A 330 -5.25 -4.44 19.69
C VAL A 330 -4.05 -5.31 19.30
N ASP A 331 -3.56 -6.11 20.25
CA ASP A 331 -2.40 -6.98 20.05
C ASP A 331 -2.82 -8.32 19.41
N LEU A 332 -2.02 -8.78 18.45
CA LEU A 332 -2.02 -10.15 17.95
C LEU A 332 -1.11 -11.04 18.81
N HIS A 333 -1.66 -12.19 19.19
CA HIS A 333 -0.95 -13.22 19.95
C HIS A 333 -0.96 -14.55 19.18
N ALA A 334 0.17 -15.24 19.18
CA ALA A 334 0.29 -16.60 18.69
C ALA A 334 0.93 -17.51 19.74
N TYR A 335 0.37 -18.70 19.93
CA TYR A 335 1.02 -19.81 20.63
C TYR A 335 1.42 -20.86 19.61
N GLU A 336 2.69 -21.24 19.63
CA GLU A 336 3.25 -22.29 18.77
C GLU A 336 3.07 -23.69 19.41
N PRO A 337 3.24 -24.79 18.64
CA PRO A 337 3.04 -26.15 19.11
C PRO A 337 3.78 -26.54 20.40
N ASN A 338 4.94 -25.93 20.63
CA ASN A 338 5.77 -26.19 21.81
C ASN A 338 5.37 -25.33 23.04
N GLY A 339 4.34 -24.48 22.90
CA GLY A 339 3.88 -23.56 23.92
C GLY A 339 4.58 -22.19 23.93
N ARG A 340 5.47 -21.91 22.97
CA ARG A 340 6.11 -20.61 22.81
C ARG A 340 5.07 -19.56 22.45
N HIS A 341 5.11 -18.45 23.18
CA HIS A 341 4.17 -17.33 23.01
C HIS A 341 4.84 -16.18 22.27
N VAL A 342 4.22 -15.77 21.16
CA VAL A 342 4.66 -14.70 20.28
C VAL A 342 3.66 -13.56 20.35
N TYR A 343 4.14 -12.38 20.74
CA TYR A 343 3.33 -11.15 20.91
C TYR A 343 4.25 -9.92 20.99
N TYR A 344 3.71 -8.71 21.17
CA TYR A 344 4.47 -7.46 21.06
C TYR A 344 5.78 -7.39 21.87
N ARG A 345 5.88 -8.01 23.06
CA ARG A 345 7.13 -8.05 23.86
C ARG A 345 8.08 -9.19 23.49
N SER A 346 7.58 -10.22 22.81
CA SER A 346 8.33 -11.42 22.42
C SER A 346 7.96 -11.77 20.98
N LYS A 347 8.43 -10.95 20.05
CA LYS A 347 8.04 -11.01 18.63
C LYS A 347 8.61 -12.20 17.85
N THR A 348 9.47 -13.00 18.46
CA THR A 348 10.11 -14.14 17.81
C THR A 348 9.81 -15.41 18.58
N GLY A 349 9.10 -16.32 17.92
CA GLY A 349 8.90 -17.69 18.33
C GLY A 349 9.99 -18.60 17.82
N ASP A 350 9.80 -19.90 18.01
CA ASP A 350 10.66 -20.94 17.47
C ASP A 350 10.30 -21.27 16.00
N ASP A 351 9.05 -21.05 15.61
CA ASP A 351 8.54 -21.33 14.25
C ASP A 351 8.26 -20.05 13.46
N GLY A 352 7.64 -19.06 14.10
CA GLY A 352 7.15 -17.84 13.47
C GLY A 352 7.60 -16.53 14.12
N ILE A 353 7.28 -15.44 13.44
CA ILE A 353 7.61 -14.08 13.85
C ILE A 353 6.37 -13.18 13.79
N LEU A 354 6.31 -12.23 14.70
CA LEU A 354 5.39 -11.08 14.65
C LEU A 354 6.14 -9.89 14.04
N ASP A 355 5.53 -9.23 13.07
CA ASP A 355 6.16 -8.14 12.31
C ASP A 355 6.29 -6.84 13.13
N VAL A 356 5.21 -6.07 13.22
CA VAL A 356 5.12 -4.75 13.81
C VAL A 356 4.08 -4.79 14.91
N ASP A 357 4.37 -4.07 15.98
CA ASP A 357 3.43 -3.80 17.06
C ASP A 357 2.85 -2.43 16.73
N ASP A 358 1.61 -2.40 16.21
CA ASP A 358 0.96 -1.17 15.78
C ASP A 358 0.11 -0.60 16.91
N THR A 359 0.72 0.31 17.66
CA THR A 359 0.07 1.00 18.78
C THR A 359 -0.78 2.22 18.36
N SER A 360 -1.06 2.38 17.05
CA SER A 360 -1.76 3.54 16.49
C SER A 360 -2.80 3.21 15.40
N GLY A 361 -4.07 3.50 15.65
CA GLY A 361 -5.09 3.49 14.60
C GLY A 361 -5.61 2.08 14.30
N PHE A 362 -5.63 1.65 13.05
CA PHE A 362 -6.46 0.52 12.55
C PHE A 362 -5.72 -0.83 12.42
N GLY A 363 -4.44 -0.91 12.80
CA GLY A 363 -3.56 -2.02 12.39
C GLY A 363 -3.27 -2.00 10.87
N PRO A 364 -2.53 -2.98 10.32
CA PRO A 364 -2.55 -4.38 10.77
C PRO A 364 -1.33 -4.86 11.57
N GLU A 365 -1.52 -5.95 12.31
CA GLU A 365 -0.44 -6.79 12.85
C GLU A 365 -0.44 -8.17 12.19
N ASN A 366 0.74 -8.74 11.93
CA ASN A 366 0.89 -10.02 11.24
C ASN A 366 1.80 -10.99 12.00
N TYR A 367 1.28 -12.19 12.27
CA TYR A 367 2.09 -13.34 12.69
C TYR A 367 2.33 -14.27 11.49
N THR A 368 3.57 -14.66 11.25
CA THR A 368 3.97 -15.46 10.07
C THR A 368 4.93 -16.59 10.45
N VAL A 369 4.65 -17.81 9.98
CA VAL A 369 5.52 -18.99 10.07
C VAL A 369 6.08 -19.29 8.69
N ALA A 370 7.40 -19.33 8.52
CA ALA A 370 8.02 -19.66 7.23
C ALA A 370 7.73 -21.12 6.81
N CYS A 371 7.82 -21.40 5.52
CA CYS A 371 7.47 -22.72 4.98
C CYS A 371 8.33 -23.85 5.55
N GLU A 372 9.63 -23.58 5.67
CA GLU A 372 10.63 -24.49 6.17
C GLU A 372 10.71 -24.54 7.69
N SER A 373 9.97 -23.67 8.38
CA SER A 373 9.99 -23.54 9.85
C SER A 373 8.75 -24.14 10.52
N VAL A 374 7.77 -24.61 9.75
CA VAL A 374 6.54 -25.14 10.35
C VAL A 374 6.76 -26.50 10.98
N ASN A 375 6.24 -26.67 12.18
CA ASN A 375 6.27 -27.90 12.93
C ASN A 375 4.86 -28.48 13.10
N ALA A 376 4.77 -29.81 13.16
CA ALA A 376 3.51 -30.48 13.46
C ALA A 376 3.03 -30.13 14.88
N GLY A 377 1.72 -29.90 15.01
CA GLY A 377 1.06 -29.54 16.26
C GLY A 377 0.06 -28.41 16.06
N THR A 378 -0.37 -27.78 17.16
CA THR A 378 -1.43 -26.77 17.13
C THR A 378 -0.87 -25.37 17.36
N TYR A 379 -1.13 -24.48 16.42
CA TYR A 379 -0.92 -23.05 16.56
C TYR A 379 -2.23 -22.40 17.01
N GLN A 380 -2.20 -21.60 18.06
CA GLN A 380 -3.37 -20.83 18.50
C GLN A 380 -3.16 -19.36 18.19
N ILE A 381 -4.09 -18.75 17.46
CA ILE A 381 -4.09 -17.33 17.15
C ILE A 381 -5.16 -16.65 17.98
N GLY A 382 -4.79 -15.60 18.71
CA GLY A 382 -5.70 -14.84 19.55
C GLY A 382 -5.43 -13.35 19.51
N VAL A 383 -6.35 -12.58 20.08
CA VAL A 383 -6.26 -11.12 20.16
C VAL A 383 -6.41 -10.63 21.59
N ASN A 384 -5.73 -9.55 21.93
CA ASN A 384 -5.88 -8.88 23.22
C ASN A 384 -6.19 -7.40 23.00
N TYR A 385 -7.26 -6.89 23.60
CA TYR A 385 -7.56 -5.46 23.55
C TYR A 385 -6.64 -4.74 24.54
N PHE A 386 -5.49 -4.27 24.07
CA PHE A 386 -4.44 -3.78 24.97
C PHE A 386 -4.75 -2.38 25.50
N ARG A 387 -5.14 -1.44 24.63
CA ARG A 387 -5.44 -0.06 25.04
C ARG A 387 -6.56 0.54 24.21
N GLY A 388 -7.53 1.15 24.90
CA GLY A 388 -8.58 1.95 24.29
C GLY A 388 -9.68 2.35 25.27
N ASN A 389 -10.60 3.17 24.80
CA ASN A 389 -11.59 3.85 25.64
C ASN A 389 -13.05 3.56 25.23
N ALA A 390 -13.27 2.80 24.16
CA ALA A 390 -14.58 2.36 23.70
C ALA A 390 -14.53 0.90 23.19
N THR A 391 -15.67 0.35 22.81
CA THR A 391 -15.74 -0.97 22.16
C THR A 391 -14.97 -0.97 20.84
N GLU A 392 -14.30 -2.08 20.53
CA GLU A 392 -13.62 -2.33 19.26
C GLU A 392 -14.08 -3.66 18.64
N THR A 393 -13.90 -3.83 17.32
CA THR A 393 -14.07 -5.09 16.62
C THR A 393 -12.74 -5.52 16.01
N ALA A 394 -12.15 -6.58 16.56
CA ALA A 394 -10.99 -7.21 15.97
C ALA A 394 -11.42 -8.15 14.85
N LYS A 395 -10.74 -8.07 13.71
CA LYS A 395 -10.94 -8.95 12.57
C LYS A 395 -9.64 -9.69 12.27
N VAL A 396 -9.68 -11.01 12.36
CA VAL A 396 -8.53 -11.87 12.05
C VAL A 396 -8.79 -12.70 10.80
N THR A 397 -7.83 -12.72 9.88
CA THR A 397 -7.83 -13.55 8.68
C THR A 397 -6.63 -14.49 8.69
N VAL A 398 -6.82 -15.78 8.41
CA VAL A 398 -5.72 -16.77 8.34
C VAL A 398 -5.47 -17.16 6.88
N PHE A 399 -4.20 -17.20 6.50
CA PHE A 399 -3.70 -17.70 5.22
C PHE A 399 -2.80 -18.90 5.48
N LEU A 400 -2.91 -19.93 4.62
CA LEU A 400 -2.19 -21.20 4.79
C LEU A 400 -1.27 -21.48 3.61
N GLY A 401 -0.23 -22.26 3.91
CA GLY A 401 0.77 -22.82 2.98
C GLY A 401 0.23 -23.76 1.89
N ASP A 402 -1.08 -24.00 1.84
CA ASP A 402 -1.74 -24.72 0.75
C ASP A 402 -2.63 -23.83 -0.14
N GLY A 403 -2.55 -22.52 0.05
CA GLY A 403 -3.23 -21.51 -0.75
C GLY A 403 -4.63 -21.16 -0.24
N ARG A 404 -5.10 -21.83 0.83
CA ARG A 404 -6.39 -21.50 1.45
C ARG A 404 -6.31 -20.19 2.23
N THR A 405 -7.27 -19.31 1.97
CA THR A 405 -7.64 -18.22 2.88
C THR A 405 -8.85 -18.67 3.69
N ILE A 406 -8.72 -18.64 5.00
CA ILE A 406 -9.82 -18.98 5.91
C ILE A 406 -10.73 -17.76 6.07
N THR A 407 -12.03 -18.00 6.09
CA THR A 407 -13.04 -16.95 6.32
C THR A 407 -12.68 -16.14 7.57
N PRO A 408 -12.61 -14.79 7.46
CA PRO A 408 -12.27 -13.95 8.59
C PRO A 408 -13.21 -14.16 9.78
N ARG A 409 -12.66 -14.09 10.98
CA ARG A 409 -13.44 -14.06 12.23
C ARG A 409 -13.40 -12.66 12.81
N GLU A 410 -14.55 -12.20 13.28
CA GLU A 410 -14.71 -10.91 13.94
C GLU A 410 -15.09 -11.14 15.41
N LEU A 411 -14.45 -10.39 16.30
CA LEU A 411 -14.71 -10.43 17.73
C LEU A 411 -14.88 -9.02 18.28
N MET A 412 -16.00 -8.79 18.96
CA MET A 412 -16.28 -7.53 19.63
C MET A 412 -15.58 -7.50 21.00
N LEU A 413 -14.70 -6.53 21.19
CA LEU A 413 -13.87 -6.30 22.36
C LEU A 413 -14.45 -5.13 23.17
N ASN A 414 -15.09 -5.43 24.29
CA ASN A 414 -15.87 -4.43 25.04
C ASN A 414 -15.04 -3.59 26.02
N GLN A 415 -13.86 -4.09 26.40
CA GLN A 415 -13.02 -3.46 27.40
C GLN A 415 -11.55 -3.76 27.11
N ALA A 416 -10.69 -2.75 27.30
CA ALA A 416 -9.25 -2.93 27.25
C ALA A 416 -8.75 -3.64 28.52
N GLU A 417 -8.01 -4.73 28.33
CA GLU A 417 -7.46 -5.58 29.38
C GLU A 417 -5.98 -5.27 29.67
N GLY A 418 -5.31 -4.56 28.75
CA GLY A 418 -3.88 -4.24 28.86
C GLY A 418 -3.03 -5.49 29.05
N SER A 419 -2.02 -5.39 29.90
CA SER A 419 -1.10 -6.52 30.15
C SER A 419 -1.75 -7.71 30.86
N TYR A 420 -2.95 -7.56 31.44
CA TYR A 420 -3.66 -8.69 32.06
C TYR A 420 -4.19 -9.67 31.01
N GLY A 421 -4.47 -9.21 29.80
CA GLY A 421 -4.94 -10.04 28.69
C GLY A 421 -3.83 -10.81 27.97
N ASN A 422 -2.56 -10.49 28.21
CA ASN A 422 -1.43 -11.09 27.48
C ASN A 422 -1.36 -12.61 27.63
N ASP A 423 -1.55 -13.12 28.85
CA ASP A 423 -1.43 -14.56 29.14
C ASP A 423 -2.69 -15.34 28.72
N ASN A 424 -3.81 -14.65 28.46
CA ASN A 424 -5.09 -15.26 28.09
C ASN A 424 -5.76 -14.46 26.96
N PRO A 425 -5.15 -14.37 25.77
CA PRO A 425 -5.75 -13.67 24.65
C PRO A 425 -7.02 -14.39 24.21
N ALA A 426 -7.98 -13.64 23.68
CA ALA A 426 -9.21 -14.23 23.13
C ALA A 426 -8.88 -15.01 21.86
N THR A 427 -8.98 -16.34 21.92
CA THR A 427 -8.66 -17.22 20.78
C THR A 427 -9.59 -16.95 19.60
N MET A 428 -8.99 -16.65 18.45
CA MET A 428 -9.67 -16.45 17.17
C MET A 428 -9.62 -17.71 16.32
N PHE A 429 -8.48 -18.39 16.26
CA PHE A 429 -8.29 -19.61 15.46
C PHE A 429 -7.41 -20.63 16.15
N GLU A 430 -7.68 -21.92 15.93
CA GLU A 430 -6.73 -23.00 16.19
C GLU A 430 -6.36 -23.69 14.87
N ILE A 431 -5.07 -23.75 14.55
CA ILE A 431 -4.54 -24.31 13.31
C ILE A 431 -3.72 -25.53 13.68
N THR A 432 -4.23 -26.72 13.37
CA THR A 432 -3.52 -27.98 13.57
C THR A 432 -2.78 -28.35 12.29
N VAL A 433 -1.47 -28.55 12.41
CA VAL A 433 -0.55 -28.99 11.35
C VAL A 433 -0.17 -30.44 11.59
N THR A 434 -0.32 -31.27 10.56
CA THR A 434 0.11 -32.69 10.58
C THR A 434 0.99 -33.01 9.37
N ASP A 435 1.85 -34.01 9.49
CA ASP A 435 2.66 -34.54 8.38
C ASP A 435 1.80 -35.46 7.50
N ASP A 436 1.91 -35.32 6.18
CA ASP A 436 1.28 -36.21 5.20
C ASP A 436 1.96 -37.58 5.07
N GLY A 437 3.13 -37.75 5.70
CA GLY A 437 3.95 -38.95 5.63
C GLY A 437 5.05 -38.89 4.57
N GLU A 438 5.09 -37.81 3.78
CA GLU A 438 6.12 -37.48 2.79
C GLU A 438 6.92 -36.24 3.21
N GLY A 439 6.63 -35.66 4.37
CA GLY A 439 7.30 -34.49 4.93
C GLY A 439 6.64 -33.16 4.58
N ASN A 440 5.41 -33.16 4.06
CA ASN A 440 4.64 -31.93 3.79
C ASN A 440 3.58 -31.68 4.87
N ALA A 441 3.28 -30.42 5.10
CA ALA A 441 2.27 -30.00 6.06
C ALA A 441 0.84 -30.14 5.52
N ILE A 442 -0.06 -30.68 6.33
CA ILE A 442 -1.52 -30.66 6.15
C ILE A 442 -2.11 -29.78 7.24
N TYR A 443 -2.97 -28.84 6.85
CA TYR A 443 -3.59 -27.88 7.76
C TYR A 443 -5.07 -28.20 8.04
N SER A 444 -5.47 -28.11 9.30
CA SER A 444 -6.87 -28.13 9.73
C SER A 444 -7.13 -26.92 10.63
N VAL A 445 -8.18 -26.14 10.35
CA VAL A 445 -8.49 -24.90 11.08
C VAL A 445 -9.82 -25.05 11.81
N GLN A 446 -9.83 -24.71 13.10
CA GLN A 446 -10.99 -24.78 13.99
C GLN A 446 -11.39 -23.42 14.55
#